data_AF-A0A060PWI3-F1
#
_entry.id   AF-A0A060PWI3-F1
#
_cell.length_a   1.000
_cell.length_b   1.000
_cell.length_c   1.000
_cell.angle_alpha   90.00
_cell.angle_beta   90.00
_cell.angle_gamma   90.00
#
_symmetry.space_group_name_H-M   'P 1'
#
loop_
_entity.id
_entity.type
_entity.pdbx_description
1 polymer ?
#
loop_
_entity_poly.entity_id
_entity_poly.type
_entity_poly.pdbx_seq_one_letter_code
_entity_poly.pdbx_strand_id
1 'polypeptide(L)'
;MPFVQIIIYSITLLAAAAVFFFLRNIYKNRIRKIIFPKKVLEEKWEEDRKFNELYQKNKQKGLMKHQEMLREKQKDIQVYKEDPEIVDIAKPVGKWTKMVMLSGGFMQRLAQLINREGGQKGFWELFVKAQASTKGKYKGKGR
;
A
#
# COMPACT_ATOMS: atom_id res chain seq x y z
N MET A 1 -5.84 52.01 -62.00
CA MET A 1 -5.94 50.67 -61.38
C MET A 1 -7.35 50.16 -61.62
N PRO A 2 -7.55 49.09 -62.40
CA PRO A 2 -8.89 48.59 -62.70
C PRO A 2 -9.55 48.06 -61.43
N PHE A 3 -10.77 48.51 -61.14
CA PHE A 3 -11.58 48.16 -59.96
C PHE A 3 -11.57 46.66 -59.60
N VAL A 4 -11.45 45.81 -60.62
CA VAL A 4 -11.35 44.35 -60.52
C VAL A 4 -10.18 43.90 -59.64
N GLN A 5 -9.02 44.54 -59.73
CA GLN A 5 -7.86 44.19 -58.92
C GLN A 5 -8.10 44.48 -57.43
N ILE A 6 -8.79 45.58 -57.10
CA ILE A 6 -9.10 45.95 -55.71
C ILE A 6 -10.04 44.91 -55.08
N ILE A 7 -11.03 44.43 -55.83
CA ILE A 7 -11.97 43.40 -55.38
C ILE A 7 -11.24 42.08 -55.13
N ILE A 8 -10.35 41.67 -56.03
CA ILE A 8 -9.56 40.44 -55.89
C ILE A 8 -8.65 40.52 -54.65
N TYR A 9 -7.92 41.61 -54.46
CA TYR A 9 -7.06 41.77 -53.28
C TYR A 9 -7.87 41.78 -51.98
N SER A 10 -9.05 42.42 -51.96
CA SER A 10 -9.94 42.43 -50.79
C SER A 10 -10.40 41.02 -50.40
N ILE A 11 -10.85 40.22 -51.37
CA ILE A 11 -11.27 38.82 -51.15
C ILE A 11 -10.10 37.98 -50.65
N THR A 12 -8.91 38.18 -51.23
CA THR A 12 -7.71 37.42 -50.87
C THR A 12 -7.25 37.75 -49.44
N LEU A 13 -7.33 39.02 -49.05
CA LEU A 13 -7.02 39.48 -47.69
C LEU A 13 -8.00 38.90 -46.66
N LEU A 14 -9.30 38.89 -46.97
CA LEU A 14 -10.33 38.30 -46.12
C LEU A 14 -10.14 36.79 -45.93
N ALA A 15 -9.82 36.07 -47.01
CA ALA A 15 -9.52 34.65 -46.94
C ALA A 15 -8.27 34.37 -46.08
N ALA A 16 -7.20 35.14 -46.26
CA ALA A 16 -6.00 35.03 -45.44
C ALA A 16 -6.27 35.32 -43.96
N ALA A 17 -7.07 36.35 -43.65
CA ALA A 17 -7.46 36.66 -42.29
C ALA A 17 -8.30 35.53 -41.67
N ALA A 18 -9.28 34.99 -42.39
CA ALA A 18 -10.11 33.89 -41.92
C ALA A 18 -9.27 32.64 -41.58
N VAL A 19 -8.33 32.26 -42.45
CA VAL A 19 -7.41 31.15 -42.22
C VAL A 19 -6.51 31.42 -41.00
N PHE A 20 -5.99 32.64 -40.85
CA PHE A 20 -5.17 33.02 -39.70
C PHE A 20 -5.95 32.92 -38.38
N PHE A 21 -7.19 33.42 -38.33
CA PHE A 21 -8.05 33.28 -37.15
C PHE A 21 -8.41 31.83 -36.85
N PHE A 22 -8.65 31.01 -37.87
CA PHE A 22 -8.96 29.59 -37.72
C PHE A 22 -7.78 28.81 -37.11
N LEU A 23 -6.57 29.03 -37.63
CA LEU A 23 -5.34 28.44 -37.10
C LEU A 23 -5.05 28.89 -35.66
N ARG A 24 -5.24 30.19 -35.37
CA ARG A 24 -5.08 30.74 -34.02
C ARG A 24 -6.05 30.11 -33.01
N ASN A 25 -7.28 29.84 -33.43
CA ASN A 25 -8.30 29.23 -32.57
C ASN A 25 -7.96 27.77 -32.24
N ILE A 26 -7.52 26.99 -33.24
CA ILE A 26 -7.04 25.62 -33.05
C ILE A 26 -5.82 25.59 -32.10
N TYR A 27 -4.87 26.50 -32.29
CA TYR A 27 -3.67 26.58 -31.45
C TYR A 27 -4.00 26.90 -29.99
N LYS A 28 -4.89 27.89 -29.74
CA LYS A 28 -5.36 28.22 -28.38
C LYS A 28 -6.05 27.05 -27.69
N ASN A 29 -6.90 26.31 -28.41
CA ASN A 29 -7.63 25.17 -27.84
C ASN A 29 -6.72 24.00 -27.52
N ARG A 30 -5.72 23.69 -28.38
CA ARG A 30 -4.73 22.65 -28.09
C ARG A 30 -3.85 23.01 -26.89
N ILE A 31 -3.38 24.26 -26.80
CA ILE A 31 -2.55 24.70 -25.68
C ILE A 31 -3.33 24.68 -24.36
N ARG A 32 -4.56 25.19 -24.33
CA ARG A 32 -5.39 25.12 -23.11
C ARG A 32 -5.57 23.68 -22.66
N LYS A 33 -5.85 22.75 -23.59
CA LYS A 33 -6.05 21.33 -23.26
C LYS A 33 -4.79 20.65 -22.74
N ILE A 34 -3.58 21.14 -23.02
CA ILE A 34 -2.32 20.53 -22.55
C ILE A 34 -1.86 21.18 -21.23
N ILE A 35 -2.03 22.50 -21.08
CA ILE A 35 -1.56 23.24 -19.89
C ILE A 35 -2.49 23.03 -18.69
N PHE A 36 -3.81 23.02 -18.88
CA PHE A 36 -4.77 22.82 -17.79
C PHE A 36 -4.61 21.49 -17.04
N PRO A 37 -4.56 20.32 -17.72
CA PRO A 37 -4.45 19.05 -17.01
C PRO A 37 -3.09 18.93 -16.31
N LYS A 38 -2.02 19.55 -16.82
CA LYS A 38 -0.72 19.53 -16.16
C LYS A 38 -0.77 20.26 -14.81
N LYS A 39 -1.38 21.45 -14.74
CA LYS A 39 -1.53 22.20 -13.49
C LYS A 39 -2.39 21.46 -12.45
N VAL A 40 -3.54 20.93 -12.89
CA VAL A 40 -4.45 20.17 -12.01
C VAL A 40 -3.77 18.89 -11.50
N LEU A 41 -2.99 18.24 -12.36
CA LEU A 41 -2.24 17.04 -11.97
C LEU A 41 -1.17 17.39 -10.93
N GLU A 42 -0.39 18.44 -11.15
CA GLU A 42 0.69 18.91 -10.27
C GLU A 42 0.17 19.33 -8.89
N GLU A 43 -0.96 20.05 -8.85
CA GLU A 43 -1.65 20.43 -7.60
C GLU A 43 -2.14 19.19 -6.81
N LYS A 44 -2.71 18.20 -7.51
CA LYS A 44 -3.10 16.92 -6.90
C LYS A 44 -1.90 16.15 -6.33
N TRP A 45 -0.76 16.13 -7.03
CA TRP A 45 0.47 15.50 -6.54
C TRP A 45 1.01 16.18 -5.27
N GLU A 46 0.92 17.51 -5.18
CA GLU A 46 1.32 18.24 -3.97
C GLU A 46 0.40 17.99 -2.78
N GLU A 47 -0.92 17.92 -2.99
CA GLU A 47 -1.88 17.57 -1.95
C GLU A 47 -1.66 16.15 -1.42
N ASP A 48 -1.50 15.16 -2.32
CA ASP A 48 -1.24 13.77 -1.95
C ASP A 48 0.07 13.64 -1.15
N ARG A 49 1.11 14.42 -1.52
CA ARG A 49 2.38 14.45 -0.78
C ARG A 49 2.21 14.98 0.64
N LYS A 50 1.53 16.13 0.79
CA LYS A 50 1.25 16.74 2.11
C LYS A 50 0.42 15.80 2.98
N PHE A 51 -0.59 15.16 2.40
CA PHE A 51 -1.42 14.20 3.12
C PHE A 51 -0.61 12.99 3.62
N ASN A 52 0.26 12.45 2.77
CA ASN A 52 1.11 11.31 3.13
C ASN A 52 2.11 11.66 4.26
N GLU A 53 2.74 12.84 4.20
CA GLU A 53 3.62 13.31 5.27
C GLU A 53 2.87 13.46 6.61
N LEU A 54 1.66 14.02 6.56
CA LEU A 54 0.82 14.22 7.75
C LEU A 54 0.36 12.88 8.34
N TYR A 55 0.01 11.91 7.48
CA TYR A 55 -0.31 10.54 7.88
C TYR A 55 0.88 9.86 8.57
N GLN A 56 2.08 9.92 7.99
CA GLN A 56 3.27 9.31 8.59
C GLN A 56 3.61 9.93 9.94
N LYS A 57 3.52 11.26 10.06
CA LYS A 57 3.74 11.98 11.32
C LYS A 57 2.76 11.55 12.40
N ASN A 58 1.48 11.42 12.06
CA ASN A 58 0.45 10.95 12.99
C ASN A 58 0.67 9.50 13.41
N LYS A 59 1.07 8.64 12.47
CA LYS A 59 1.41 7.24 12.76
C LYS A 59 2.57 7.12 13.75
N GLN A 60 3.64 7.90 13.56
CA GLN A 60 4.78 7.94 14.48
C GLN A 60 4.37 8.47 15.86
N LYS A 61 3.56 9.53 15.92
CA LYS A 61 3.04 10.07 17.19
C LYS A 61 2.17 9.06 17.95
N GLY A 62 1.36 8.28 17.23
CA GLY A 62 0.57 7.19 17.82
C GLY A 62 1.43 6.08 18.42
N LEU A 63 2.52 5.70 17.73
CA LEU A 63 3.48 4.71 18.24
C LEU A 63 4.20 5.20 19.50
N MET A 64 4.67 6.45 19.50
CA MET A 64 5.31 7.08 20.68
C MET A 64 4.36 7.10 21.88
N LYS A 65 3.11 7.52 21.68
CA LYS A 65 2.09 7.53 22.75
C LYS A 65 1.79 6.13 23.28
N HIS A 66 1.76 5.12 22.41
CA HIS A 66 1.58 3.74 22.83
C HIS A 66 2.76 3.24 23.67
N GLN A 67 3.99 3.57 23.26
CA GLN A 67 5.19 3.23 24.00
C GLN A 67 5.28 3.94 25.36
N GLU A 68 4.85 5.20 25.44
CA GLU A 68 4.73 5.94 26.70
C GLU A 68 3.72 5.30 27.65
N MET A 69 2.51 4.95 27.16
CA MET A 69 1.53 4.23 27.96
C MET A 69 2.05 2.89 28.47
N LEU A 70 2.81 2.15 27.65
CA LEU A 70 3.45 0.91 28.09
C LEU A 70 4.50 1.17 29.18
N ARG A 71 5.31 2.22 29.06
CA ARG A 71 6.28 2.62 30.10
C ARG A 71 5.62 3.05 31.40
N GLU A 72 4.51 3.79 31.33
CA GLU A 72 3.74 4.18 32.53
C GLU A 72 3.15 2.95 33.21
N LYS A 73 2.52 2.05 32.45
CA LYS A 73 2.04 0.77 32.99
C LYS A 73 3.17 -0.04 33.63
N GLN A 74 4.37 0.00 33.06
CA GLN A 74 5.51 -0.74 33.60
C GLN A 74 6.08 -0.13 34.89
N LYS A 75 5.93 1.18 35.11
CA LYS A 75 6.33 1.85 36.36
C LYS A 75 5.38 1.52 37.52
N ASP A 76 4.11 1.26 37.23
CA ASP A 76 3.09 0.91 38.23
C ASP A 76 3.04 -0.61 38.53
N ILE A 77 3.76 -1.42 37.75
CA ILE A 77 3.98 -2.83 38.08
C ILE A 77 5.07 -2.89 39.15
N GLN A 78 4.65 -2.77 40.42
CA GLN A 78 5.39 -3.39 41.51
C GLN A 78 5.65 -4.84 41.10
N VAL A 79 6.91 -5.22 41.01
CA VAL A 79 7.36 -6.55 40.62
C VAL A 79 6.75 -7.56 41.58
N TYR A 80 5.60 -8.11 41.21
CA TYR A 80 5.01 -9.25 41.89
C TYR A 80 5.93 -10.43 41.56
N LYS A 81 6.83 -10.75 42.49
CA LYS A 81 7.64 -11.98 42.48
C LYS A 81 6.72 -13.13 42.90
N GLU A 82 5.72 -13.42 42.09
CA GLU A 82 5.13 -14.75 42.09
C GLU A 82 6.08 -15.59 41.28
N ASP A 83 6.79 -16.52 41.93
CA ASP A 83 7.30 -17.70 41.25
C ASP A 83 6.06 -18.41 40.70
N PRO A 84 5.77 -18.34 39.38
CA PRO A 84 4.54 -18.89 38.86
C PRO A 84 4.69 -20.41 38.87
N GLU A 85 4.21 -21.05 39.93
CA GLU A 85 3.98 -22.48 39.93
C GLU A 85 2.94 -22.75 38.83
N ILE A 86 3.35 -23.38 37.73
CA ILE A 86 2.44 -23.74 36.65
C ILE A 86 1.50 -24.82 37.20
N VAL A 87 0.39 -24.38 37.78
CA VAL A 87 -0.59 -25.26 38.45
C VAL A 87 -1.23 -26.22 37.45
N ASP A 88 -1.50 -25.75 36.23
CA ASP A 88 -1.97 -26.61 35.13
C ASP A 88 -1.75 -25.92 33.77
N ILE A 89 -1.44 -26.70 32.73
CA ILE A 89 -1.40 -26.20 31.35
C ILE A 89 -2.81 -26.38 30.78
N ALA A 90 -3.52 -25.26 30.60
CA ALA A 90 -4.85 -25.27 30.01
C ALA A 90 -4.86 -26.07 28.70
N LYS A 91 -5.69 -27.13 28.64
CA LYS A 91 -5.82 -27.96 27.43
C LYS A 91 -6.26 -27.07 26.26
N PRO A 92 -5.56 -27.11 25.11
CA PRO A 92 -5.93 -26.28 23.98
C PRO A 92 -7.37 -26.56 23.54
N VAL A 93 -8.20 -25.53 23.56
CA VAL A 93 -9.61 -25.59 23.14
C VAL A 93 -9.71 -25.15 21.69
N GLY A 94 -10.35 -25.97 20.85
CA GLY A 94 -10.51 -25.73 19.42
C GLY A 94 -9.50 -26.48 18.54
N LYS A 95 -9.93 -26.83 17.31
CA LYS A 95 -9.14 -27.64 16.37
C LYS A 95 -7.82 -26.95 15.97
N TRP A 96 -7.85 -25.63 15.75
CA TRP A 96 -6.68 -24.83 15.38
C TRP A 96 -5.68 -24.69 16.52
N THR A 97 -6.16 -24.37 17.73
CA THR A 97 -5.32 -24.27 18.93
C THR A 97 -4.63 -25.59 19.23
N LYS A 98 -5.37 -26.71 19.12
CA LYS A 98 -4.79 -28.06 19.22
C LYS A 98 -3.76 -28.32 18.13
N MET A 99 -4.02 -27.94 16.89
CA MET A 99 -3.06 -28.08 15.80
C MET A 99 -1.78 -27.30 16.11
N VAL A 100 -1.88 -26.04 16.49
CA VAL A 100 -0.71 -25.17 16.74
C VAL A 100 0.07 -25.60 17.98
N MET A 101 -0.62 -25.92 19.09
CA MET A 101 0.02 -26.25 20.37
C MET A 101 0.49 -27.71 20.46
N LEU A 102 -0.29 -28.68 19.97
CA LEU A 102 0.07 -30.10 20.10
C LEU A 102 1.03 -30.55 19.00
N SER A 103 0.97 -29.95 17.81
CA SER A 103 1.99 -30.18 16.78
C SER A 103 3.15 -29.20 16.97
N GLY A 104 3.91 -29.34 18.06
CA GLY A 104 5.07 -28.49 18.36
C GLY A 104 6.06 -28.34 17.19
N GLY A 105 6.09 -29.33 16.27
CA GLY A 105 6.84 -29.25 15.03
C GLY A 105 6.29 -28.30 13.95
N PHE A 106 5.01 -27.91 13.97
CA PHE A 106 4.43 -26.99 12.98
C PHE A 106 5.01 -25.59 13.12
N MET A 107 4.96 -25.01 14.31
CA MET A 107 5.47 -23.66 14.55
C MET A 107 6.99 -23.61 14.34
N GLN A 108 7.71 -24.64 14.78
CA GLN A 108 9.15 -24.75 14.54
C GLN A 108 9.48 -24.80 13.04
N ARG A 109 8.70 -25.55 12.26
CA ARG A 109 8.92 -25.70 10.81
C ARG A 109 8.47 -24.48 10.02
N LEU A 110 7.41 -23.80 10.46
CA LEU A 110 7.00 -22.52 9.92
C LEU A 110 8.08 -21.46 10.14
N ALA A 111 8.65 -21.38 11.35
CA ALA A 111 9.76 -20.47 11.64
C ALA A 111 10.99 -20.77 10.76
N GLN A 112 11.35 -22.04 10.58
CA GLN A 112 12.43 -22.44 9.66
C GLN A 112 12.14 -22.03 8.21
N LEU A 113 10.90 -22.16 7.74
CA LEU A 113 10.49 -21.77 6.40
C LEU A 113 10.50 -20.25 6.21
N ILE A 114 10.08 -19.48 7.22
CA ILE A 114 10.16 -18.02 7.21
C ILE A 114 11.62 -17.56 7.14
N ASN A 115 12.52 -18.17 7.92
CA ASN A 115 13.94 -17.83 7.89
C ASN A 115 14.63 -18.19 6.56
N ARG A 116 14.17 -19.24 5.87
CA ARG A 116 14.76 -19.70 4.60
C ARG A 116 14.16 -19.04 3.37
N GLU A 117 12.85 -18.87 3.34
CA GLU A 117 12.08 -18.51 2.14
C GLU A 117 11.25 -17.21 2.33
N GLY A 118 11.30 -16.56 3.50
CA GLY A 118 10.49 -15.38 3.82
C GLY A 118 10.80 -14.14 2.98
N GLY A 119 11.99 -14.05 2.40
CA GLY A 119 12.34 -12.97 1.45
C GLY A 119 11.78 -13.17 0.05
N GLN A 120 11.34 -14.39 -0.30
CA GLN A 120 10.88 -14.75 -1.65
C GLN A 120 9.39 -15.10 -1.69
N LYS A 121 8.81 -15.56 -0.58
CA LYS A 121 7.45 -16.08 -0.51
C LYS A 121 6.62 -15.39 0.55
N GLY A 122 5.34 -15.25 0.26
CA GLY A 122 4.37 -14.68 1.20
C GLY A 122 4.13 -15.59 2.41
N PHE A 123 3.79 -14.98 3.54
CA PHE A 123 3.48 -15.68 4.79
C PHE A 123 2.48 -16.84 4.59
N TRP A 124 1.41 -16.62 3.83
CA TRP A 124 0.38 -17.63 3.58
C TRP A 124 0.88 -18.83 2.78
N GLU A 125 1.79 -18.63 1.84
CA GLU A 125 2.40 -19.71 1.08
C GLU A 125 3.26 -20.58 1.99
N LEU A 126 4.06 -19.95 2.87
CA LEU A 126 4.88 -20.64 3.86
C LEU A 126 4.02 -21.36 4.91
N PHE A 127 2.89 -20.78 5.29
CA PHE A 127 1.93 -21.36 6.21
C PHE A 127 1.32 -22.67 5.66
N VAL A 128 0.83 -22.64 4.41
CA VAL A 128 0.28 -23.82 3.73
C VAL A 128 1.37 -24.88 3.54
N LYS A 129 2.59 -24.48 3.18
CA LYS A 129 3.74 -25.37 3.03
C LYS A 129 4.12 -26.06 4.35
N ALA A 130 4.15 -25.31 5.46
CA ALA A 130 4.39 -25.85 6.79
C ALA A 130 3.31 -26.87 7.16
N GLN A 131 2.04 -26.55 6.92
CA GLN A 131 0.90 -27.40 7.25
C GLN A 131 0.90 -28.71 6.45
N ALA A 132 1.21 -28.66 5.15
CA ALA A 132 1.34 -29.84 4.32
C ALA A 132 2.48 -30.76 4.80
N SER A 133 3.61 -30.16 5.18
CA SER A 133 4.80 -30.89 5.65
C SER A 133 4.61 -31.60 7.00
N THR A 134 3.73 -31.09 7.87
CA THR A 134 3.43 -31.71 9.18
C THR A 134 2.36 -32.79 9.10
N LYS A 135 1.40 -32.68 8.17
CA LYS A 135 0.34 -33.69 7.96
C LYS A 135 0.88 -35.04 7.45
N GLY A 136 2.03 -35.05 6.77
CA GLY A 136 2.61 -36.27 6.19
C GLY A 136 3.20 -37.28 7.18
N LYS A 137 3.55 -36.86 8.42
CA LYS A 137 4.25 -37.74 9.38
C LYS A 137 3.37 -38.81 10.04
N TYR A 138 2.04 -38.67 10.00
CA TYR A 138 1.12 -39.55 10.71
C TYR A 138 0.35 -40.54 9.82
N LYS A 139 0.63 -40.59 8.50
CA LYS A 139 -0.11 -41.45 7.56
C LYS A 139 0.55 -42.80 7.25
N GLY A 140 1.53 -43.23 8.07
CA GLY A 140 2.29 -44.48 7.90
C GLY A 140 2.31 -45.34 9.16
N LYS A 141 1.14 -45.85 9.56
CA LYS A 141 1.04 -47.01 10.45
C LYS A 141 -0.22 -47.80 10.08
N GLY A 142 -0.24 -48.29 8.85
CA GLY A 142 -1.13 -49.37 8.44
C GLY A 142 -0.50 -50.70 8.85
N ARG A 143 -1.27 -51.50 9.57
CA ARG A 143 -1.09 -52.95 9.63
C ARG A 143 -1.41 -53.55 8.27
#